data_AF-A0AAV2RLU3-F1
#
_entry.id   AF-A0AAV2RLU3-F1
#
_cell.length_a   1.000
_cell.length_b   1.000
_cell.length_c   1.000
_cell.angle_alpha   90.00
_cell.angle_beta   90.00
_cell.angle_gamma   90.00
#
_symmetry.space_group_name_H-M   'P 1'
#
loop_
_entity.id
_entity.type
_entity.pdbx_description
1 polymer ?
#
loop_
_entity_poly.entity_id
_entity_poly.type
_entity_poly.pdbx_seq_one_letter_code
_entity_poly.pdbx_strand_id
1 'polypeptide(L)'
;SIVTLSTLHHVLKEVENGQMLGCVVSHHTLAEPEITTVPITVFFSPAEQKFHIFNQIPLHSDYEVRLNFSSNPQPNIIEWFYGANFFVMPNLIQIPSDNGKITTSIINHGNDKYQALLRIAGLTKEDFKLKFKLHVANEIGAADYRVILFMADNSLG
;
A
#
# COMPACT_ATOMS: atom_id res chain seq x y z
N SER A 1 -46.09 12.85 19.59
CA SER A 1 -44.99 11.94 19.22
C SER A 1 -43.70 12.46 19.80
N ILE A 2 -42.92 11.62 20.50
CA ILE A 2 -41.58 11.98 20.95
C ILE A 2 -40.65 11.71 19.77
N VAL A 3 -39.98 12.74 19.27
CA VAL A 3 -38.91 12.59 18.27
C VAL A 3 -37.64 12.24 19.04
N THR A 4 -37.16 11.02 18.88
CA THR A 4 -35.87 10.60 19.44
C THR A 4 -34.78 10.97 18.44
N LEU A 5 -34.04 12.04 18.74
CA LEU A 5 -32.83 12.38 18.00
C LEU A 5 -31.68 11.51 18.52
N SER A 6 -30.97 10.83 17.61
CA SER A 6 -29.77 10.07 17.93
C SER A 6 -28.54 10.81 17.42
N THR A 7 -27.54 10.99 18.29
CA THR A 7 -26.24 11.58 17.93
C THR A 7 -25.19 10.46 17.93
N LEU A 8 -24.41 10.37 16.84
CA LEU A 8 -23.30 9.42 16.71
C LEU A 8 -21.96 10.14 16.88
N HIS A 9 -21.12 9.66 17.80
CA HIS A 9 -19.71 10.05 17.92
C HIS A 9 -18.85 8.82 17.63
N HIS A 10 -18.03 8.88 16.57
CA HIS A 10 -17.18 7.76 16.15
C HIS A 10 -15.87 8.28 15.55
N VAL A 11 -14.77 7.58 15.82
CA VAL A 11 -13.47 7.87 15.21
C VAL A 11 -13.30 6.92 14.04
N LEU A 12 -13.35 7.48 12.83
CA LEU A 12 -13.29 6.72 11.59
C LEU A 12 -11.89 6.12 11.37
N LYS A 13 -11.88 4.88 10.88
CA LYS A 13 -10.70 4.13 10.46
C LYS A 13 -10.66 4.05 8.94
N GLU A 14 -9.46 3.81 8.41
CA GLU A 14 -9.23 3.61 6.97
C GLU A 14 -10.20 2.59 6.33
N VAL A 15 -10.47 1.47 7.00
CA VAL A 15 -11.38 0.40 6.51
C VAL A 15 -12.83 0.85 6.36
N GLU A 16 -13.18 2.02 6.91
CA GLU A 16 -14.52 2.61 6.85
C GLU A 16 -14.64 3.61 5.69
N ASN A 17 -13.55 3.87 4.95
CA ASN A 17 -13.62 4.67 3.73
C ASN A 17 -14.54 4.02 2.68
N GLY A 18 -15.44 4.82 2.10
CA GLY A 18 -16.42 4.35 1.12
C GLY A 18 -17.62 3.62 1.70
N GLN A 19 -17.70 3.41 3.03
CA GLN A 19 -18.91 2.89 3.67
C GLN A 19 -20.04 3.93 3.63
N MET A 20 -21.29 3.47 3.71
CA MET A 20 -22.47 4.34 3.67
C MET A 20 -23.00 4.58 5.08
N LEU A 21 -23.03 5.84 5.51
CA LEU A 21 -23.70 6.25 6.74
C LEU A 21 -25.18 6.45 6.44
N GLY A 22 -26.03 5.62 7.07
CA GLY A 22 -27.49 5.70 6.94
C GLY A 22 -28.14 6.50 8.05
N CYS A 23 -29.10 7.35 7.69
CA CYS A 23 -30.06 7.96 8.59
C CYS A 23 -31.45 7.38 8.28
N VAL A 24 -32.12 6.85 9.29
CA VAL A 24 -33.43 6.21 9.16
C VAL A 24 -34.44 6.95 10.02
N VAL A 25 -35.52 7.42 9.40
CA VAL A 25 -36.65 8.05 10.08
C VAL A 25 -37.85 7.13 10.00
N SER A 26 -38.37 6.74 11.15
CA SER A 26 -39.58 5.91 11.25
C SER A 26 -40.67 6.66 11.99
N HIS A 27 -41.88 6.67 11.42
CA HIS A 27 -43.06 7.28 12.03
C HIS A 27 -44.29 6.43 11.74
N HIS A 28 -45.22 6.33 12.69
CA HIS A 28 -46.40 5.45 12.60
C HIS A 28 -47.37 5.81 11.47
N THR A 29 -47.28 7.01 10.89
CA THR A 29 -48.08 7.43 9.74
C THR A 29 -47.41 7.13 8.40
N LEU A 30 -46.14 6.74 8.42
CA LEU A 30 -45.42 6.30 7.23
C LEU A 30 -45.64 4.80 7.06
N ALA A 31 -45.94 4.36 5.83
CA ALA A 31 -46.09 2.94 5.52
C ALA A 31 -44.75 2.19 5.67
N GLU A 32 -43.64 2.86 5.36
CA GLU A 32 -42.27 2.37 5.50
C GLU A 32 -41.35 3.49 6.02
N PRO A 33 -40.23 3.17 6.68
CA PRO A 33 -39.25 4.18 7.10
C PRO A 33 -38.62 4.91 5.92
N GLU A 34 -38.37 6.21 6.08
CA GLU A 34 -37.57 6.97 5.11
C GLU A 34 -36.08 6.80 5.44
N ILE A 35 -35.28 6.53 4.41
CA ILE A 35 -33.85 6.25 4.55
C ILE A 35 -33.07 7.20 3.66
N THR A 36 -32.09 7.89 4.24
CA THR A 36 -31.08 8.67 3.51
C THR A 36 -29.70 8.11 3.80
N THR A 37 -28.82 8.06 2.81
CA THR A 37 -27.44 7.58 2.99
C THR A 37 -26.43 8.59 2.46
N VAL A 38 -25.30 8.73 3.16
CA VAL A 38 -24.16 9.52 2.70
C VAL A 38 -22.88 8.67 2.71
N PRO A 39 -22.01 8.78 1.69
CA PRO A 39 -20.74 8.07 1.69
C PRO A 39 -19.78 8.68 2.71
N ILE A 40 -19.06 7.83 3.41
CA ILE A 40 -17.99 8.23 4.33
C ILE A 40 -16.70 8.36 3.53
N THR A 41 -16.06 9.53 3.61
CA THR A 41 -14.70 9.76 3.09
C THR A 41 -13.73 9.90 4.25
N VAL A 42 -12.80 8.97 4.37
CA VAL A 42 -11.72 8.96 5.36
C VAL A 42 -10.41 9.24 4.66
N PHE A 43 -9.72 10.30 5.07
CA PHE A 43 -8.36 10.59 4.63
C PHE A 43 -7.35 9.93 5.58
N PHE A 44 -6.38 9.23 5.03
CA PHE A 44 -5.36 8.49 5.74
C PHE A 44 -4.04 8.46 4.96
N SER A 45 -2.92 8.47 5.68
CA SER A 45 -1.60 8.27 5.09
C SER A 45 -1.41 6.80 4.68
N PRO A 46 -0.49 6.51 3.75
CA PRO A 46 -0.04 5.14 3.53
C PRO A 46 0.36 4.47 4.85
N ALA A 47 0.02 3.19 5.01
CA ALA A 47 0.31 2.45 6.23
C ALA A 47 1.70 1.81 6.18
N GLU A 48 2.56 2.10 7.16
CA GLU A 48 3.85 1.41 7.29
C GLU A 48 3.65 -0.09 7.49
N GLN A 49 4.35 -0.90 6.69
CA GLN A 49 4.36 -2.35 6.82
C GLN A 49 5.71 -2.81 7.36
N LYS A 50 5.68 -3.98 8.02
CA LYS A 50 6.90 -4.67 8.48
C LYS A 50 7.78 -5.04 7.28
N PHE A 51 9.00 -5.50 7.56
CA PHE A 51 9.91 -6.01 6.54
C PHE A 51 9.27 -7.11 5.68
N HIS A 52 9.35 -6.92 4.37
CA HIS A 52 9.04 -7.91 3.37
C HIS A 52 10.31 -8.72 3.09
N ILE A 53 10.33 -9.94 3.62
CA ILE A 53 11.46 -10.85 3.48
C ILE A 53 11.11 -11.92 2.46
N PHE A 54 11.89 -11.99 1.39
CA PHE A 54 11.74 -13.00 0.33
C PHE A 54 12.93 -13.95 0.38
N ASN A 55 12.67 -15.24 0.58
CA ASN A 55 13.70 -16.26 0.79
C ASN A 55 13.78 -17.24 -0.37
N GLN A 56 14.88 -18.01 -0.41
CA GLN A 56 15.07 -19.13 -1.34
C GLN A 56 15.02 -18.71 -2.82
N ILE A 57 15.51 -17.50 -3.12
CA ILE A 57 15.53 -17.00 -4.48
C ILE A 57 16.74 -17.57 -5.22
N PRO A 58 16.56 -18.25 -6.37
CA PRO A 58 17.68 -18.81 -7.13
C PRO A 58 18.64 -17.72 -7.62
N LEU A 59 19.93 -18.06 -7.70
CA LEU A 59 20.91 -17.21 -8.38
C LEU A 59 20.61 -17.18 -9.89
N HIS A 60 20.82 -16.03 -10.52
CA HIS A 60 20.57 -15.77 -11.95
C HIS A 60 19.11 -15.84 -12.39
N SER A 61 18.15 -15.96 -11.47
CA SER A 61 16.73 -15.83 -11.81
C SER A 61 16.31 -14.37 -11.90
N ASP A 62 15.28 -14.11 -12.70
CA ASP A 62 14.48 -12.90 -12.61
C ASP A 62 13.52 -13.03 -11.43
N TYR A 63 13.40 -11.99 -10.61
CA TYR A 63 12.51 -12.01 -9.46
C TYR A 63 11.66 -10.75 -9.37
N GLU A 64 10.40 -10.92 -9.00
CA GLU A 64 9.43 -9.83 -8.85
C GLU A 64 9.02 -9.67 -7.39
N VAL A 65 9.19 -8.46 -6.89
CA VAL A 65 8.66 -7.99 -5.62
C VAL A 65 7.36 -7.24 -5.91
N ARG A 66 6.28 -7.65 -5.23
CA ARG A 66 4.97 -7.01 -5.31
C ARG A 66 4.55 -6.53 -3.93
N LEU A 67 4.36 -5.22 -3.79
CA LEU A 67 3.95 -4.59 -2.55
C LEU A 67 2.57 -3.97 -2.72
N ASN A 68 1.63 -4.36 -1.86
CA ASN A 68 0.30 -3.79 -1.83
C ASN A 68 0.20 -2.76 -0.73
N PHE A 69 -0.38 -1.61 -1.05
CA PHE A 69 -0.65 -0.56 -0.09
C PHE A 69 -1.92 0.19 -0.42
N SER A 70 -2.35 1.01 0.52
CA SER A 70 -3.53 1.87 0.40
C SER A 70 -3.19 3.30 0.81
N SER A 71 -3.88 4.27 0.24
CA SER A 71 -3.67 5.69 0.51
C SER A 71 -4.84 6.54 0.02
N ASN A 72 -5.38 7.41 0.88
CA ASN A 72 -6.36 8.41 0.48
C ASN A 72 -6.05 9.77 1.15
N PRO A 73 -5.72 10.85 0.42
CA PRO A 73 -5.74 10.98 -1.03
C PRO A 73 -4.71 10.11 -1.76
N GLN A 74 -4.81 10.09 -3.09
CA GLN A 74 -3.84 9.40 -3.94
C GLN A 74 -2.41 9.83 -3.59
N PRO A 75 -1.43 8.91 -3.59
CA PRO A 75 -0.04 9.28 -3.33
C PRO A 75 0.48 10.26 -4.38
N ASN A 76 1.19 11.28 -3.93
CA ASN A 76 1.90 12.22 -4.79
C ASN A 76 3.39 11.89 -4.94
N ILE A 77 3.93 11.03 -4.06
CA ILE A 77 5.30 10.53 -4.11
C ILE A 77 5.26 9.00 -4.02
N ILE A 78 5.87 8.33 -5.01
CA ILE A 78 6.05 6.87 -5.04
C ILE A 78 7.42 6.59 -5.64
N GLU A 79 8.38 6.20 -4.80
CA GLU A 79 9.79 6.11 -5.18
C GLU A 79 10.45 4.86 -4.61
N TRP A 80 11.23 4.17 -5.44
CA TRP A 80 12.03 3.04 -5.00
C TRP A 80 13.45 3.50 -4.67
N PHE A 81 13.99 3.06 -3.55
CA PHE A 81 15.35 3.30 -3.14
C PHE A 81 16.08 1.99 -2.92
N TYR A 82 17.40 1.96 -3.15
CA TYR A 82 18.22 0.83 -2.77
C TYR A 82 19.63 1.22 -2.29
N GLY A 83 20.18 0.40 -1.40
CA GLY A 83 21.51 0.61 -0.82
C GLY A 83 21.98 -0.58 -0.01
N ALA A 84 23.15 -0.44 0.63
CA ALA A 84 23.71 -1.50 1.47
C ALA A 84 22.93 -1.71 2.79
N ASN A 85 22.21 -0.69 3.25
CA ASN A 85 21.38 -0.74 4.45
C ASN A 85 20.21 0.25 4.35
N PHE A 86 19.30 0.23 5.33
CA PHE A 86 18.10 1.08 5.32
C PHE A 86 18.33 2.55 5.72
N PHE A 87 19.50 2.89 6.24
CA PHE A 87 19.84 4.25 6.67
C PHE A 87 20.52 5.04 5.55
N VAL A 88 21.27 4.36 4.67
CA VAL A 88 22.01 4.97 3.56
C VAL A 88 21.57 4.29 2.26
N MET A 89 20.61 4.92 1.60
CA MET A 89 20.08 4.48 0.30
C MET A 89 20.30 5.56 -0.76
N PRO A 90 21.49 5.63 -1.36
CA PRO A 90 21.85 6.72 -2.27
C PRO A 90 21.20 6.58 -3.65
N ASN A 91 20.70 5.38 -3.99
CA ASN A 91 20.19 5.12 -5.32
C ASN A 91 18.67 5.21 -5.34
N LEU A 92 18.15 6.01 -6.27
CA LEU A 92 16.74 6.20 -6.56
C LEU A 92 16.39 5.50 -7.87
N ILE A 93 15.28 4.75 -7.86
CA ILE A 93 14.68 4.13 -9.04
C ILE A 93 13.33 4.83 -9.26
N GLN A 94 13.24 5.54 -10.39
CA GLN A 94 12.01 6.22 -10.81
C GLN A 94 10.90 5.21 -11.13
N ILE A 95 9.65 5.66 -11.10
CA ILE A 95 8.49 4.87 -11.52
C ILE A 95 7.75 5.63 -12.62
N PRO A 96 7.44 5.02 -13.78
CA PRO A 96 7.92 3.72 -14.23
C PRO A 96 9.41 3.76 -14.61
N SER A 97 10.09 2.63 -14.54
CA SER A 97 11.45 2.46 -15.06
C SER A 97 11.60 1.12 -15.74
N ASP A 98 12.36 1.08 -16.82
CA ASP A 98 12.86 -0.14 -17.44
C ASP A 98 14.25 0.11 -17.99
N ASN A 99 15.27 -0.47 -17.34
CA ASN A 99 16.66 -0.39 -17.79
C ASN A 99 17.26 -1.77 -18.12
N GLY A 100 16.41 -2.77 -18.33
CA GLY A 100 16.80 -4.16 -18.57
C GLY A 100 17.20 -4.94 -17.32
N LYS A 101 17.89 -4.31 -16.34
CA LYS A 101 18.22 -4.94 -15.05
C LYS A 101 17.07 -4.80 -14.04
N ILE A 102 16.46 -3.62 -13.99
CA ILE A 102 15.39 -3.27 -13.07
C ILE A 102 14.20 -2.77 -13.89
N THR A 103 13.01 -3.29 -13.56
CA THR A 103 11.74 -2.80 -14.08
C THR A 103 10.83 -2.44 -12.91
N THR A 104 10.21 -1.26 -12.93
CA THR A 104 9.27 -0.79 -11.90
C THR A 104 7.97 -0.30 -12.52
N SER A 105 6.86 -0.56 -11.83
CA SER A 105 5.55 -0.06 -12.22
C SER A 105 4.64 0.09 -11.01
N ILE A 106 3.59 0.91 -11.15
CA ILE A 106 2.51 1.05 -10.18
C ILE A 106 1.19 0.69 -10.86
N ILE A 107 0.36 -0.10 -10.16
CA ILE A 107 -0.99 -0.45 -10.58
C ILE A 107 -1.96 0.17 -9.59
N ASN A 108 -2.90 0.98 -10.07
CA ASN A 108 -4.03 1.48 -9.28
C ASN A 108 -5.20 0.51 -9.45
N HIS A 109 -5.63 -0.12 -8.35
CA HIS A 109 -6.75 -1.06 -8.34
C HIS A 109 -8.11 -0.39 -8.09
N GLY A 110 -8.14 0.93 -7.91
CA GLY A 110 -9.29 1.68 -7.43
C GLY A 110 -9.50 1.50 -5.93
N ASN A 111 -10.47 2.23 -5.37
CA ASN A 111 -10.80 2.20 -3.94
C ASN A 111 -9.56 2.38 -3.05
N ASP A 112 -8.72 3.36 -3.40
CA ASP A 112 -7.51 3.75 -2.67
C ASP A 112 -6.46 2.64 -2.54
N LYS A 113 -6.52 1.58 -3.35
CA LYS A 113 -5.60 0.45 -3.33
C LYS A 113 -4.62 0.47 -4.50
N TYR A 114 -3.37 0.20 -4.20
CA TYR A 114 -2.26 0.25 -5.14
C TYR A 114 -1.35 -0.97 -4.99
N GLN A 115 -0.72 -1.38 -6.10
CA GLN A 115 0.32 -2.39 -6.13
C GLN A 115 1.57 -1.84 -6.82
N ALA A 116 2.68 -1.74 -6.07
CA ALA A 116 3.99 -1.42 -6.61
C ALA A 116 4.73 -2.70 -6.97
N LEU A 117 5.35 -2.70 -8.15
CA LEU A 117 6.16 -3.79 -8.66
C LEU A 117 7.61 -3.35 -8.81
N LEU A 118 8.52 -4.22 -8.39
CA LEU A 118 9.96 -4.14 -8.64
C LEU A 118 10.43 -5.50 -9.16
N ARG A 119 10.83 -5.56 -10.43
CA ARG A 119 11.47 -6.72 -11.04
C ARG A 119 12.97 -6.48 -11.11
N ILE A 120 13.74 -7.49 -10.73
CA ILE A 120 15.20 -7.50 -10.88
C ILE A 120 15.55 -8.70 -11.78
N ALA A 121 16.10 -8.44 -12.96
CA ALA A 121 16.49 -9.47 -13.90
C ALA A 121 17.86 -10.07 -13.54
N GLY A 122 18.02 -11.38 -13.70
CA GLY A 122 19.29 -12.09 -13.52
C GLY A 122 19.99 -11.76 -12.21
N LEU A 123 19.37 -12.05 -11.06
CA LEU A 123 19.89 -11.73 -9.73
C LEU A 123 21.32 -12.27 -9.53
N THR A 124 22.22 -11.43 -9.02
CA THR A 124 23.59 -11.80 -8.66
C THR A 124 23.79 -11.81 -7.14
N LYS A 125 24.95 -12.27 -6.67
CA LYS A 125 25.28 -12.27 -5.24
C LYS A 125 25.33 -10.86 -4.65
N GLU A 126 25.65 -9.86 -5.47
CA GLU A 126 25.66 -8.44 -5.10
C GLU A 126 24.25 -7.93 -4.85
N ASP A 127 23.28 -8.33 -5.68
CA ASP A 127 21.88 -7.92 -5.51
C ASP A 127 21.30 -8.37 -4.16
N PHE A 128 21.67 -9.57 -3.68
CA PHE A 128 21.26 -10.08 -2.36
C PHE A 128 21.87 -9.33 -1.17
N LYS A 129 22.95 -8.56 -1.39
CA LYS A 129 23.52 -7.69 -0.35
C LYS A 129 22.77 -6.35 -0.26
N LEU A 130 22.00 -5.99 -1.28
CA LEU A 130 21.23 -4.75 -1.30
C LEU A 130 19.96 -4.87 -0.45
N LYS A 131 19.51 -3.71 0.02
CA LYS A 131 18.22 -3.50 0.67
C LYS A 131 17.42 -2.56 -0.22
N PHE A 132 16.16 -2.90 -0.44
CA PHE A 132 15.25 -2.11 -1.26
C PHE A 132 14.18 -1.49 -0.36
N LYS A 133 13.73 -0.29 -0.70
CA LYS A 133 12.69 0.42 0.05
C LYS A 133 11.77 1.13 -0.92
N LEU A 134 10.47 0.90 -0.81
CA LEU A 134 9.49 1.76 -1.47
C LEU A 134 9.08 2.86 -0.49
N HIS A 135 9.24 4.12 -0.88
CA HIS A 135 8.72 5.27 -0.16
C HIS A 135 7.42 5.72 -0.83
N VAL A 136 6.35 5.83 -0.04
CA VAL A 136 5.04 6.29 -0.50
C VAL A 136 4.59 7.43 0.38
N ALA A 137 4.19 8.55 -0.21
CA ALA A 137 3.64 9.69 0.53
C ALA A 137 2.41 10.28 -0.15
N ASN A 138 1.54 10.85 0.68
CA ASN A 138 0.45 11.74 0.29
C ASN A 138 0.46 12.98 1.19
N GLU A 139 -0.55 13.83 1.07
CA GLU A 139 -0.65 15.07 1.85
C GLU A 139 -0.86 14.85 3.36
N ILE A 140 -1.28 13.65 3.77
CA ILE A 140 -1.54 13.29 5.17
C ILE A 140 -0.27 12.76 5.85
N GLY A 141 0.57 12.02 5.11
CA GLY A 141 1.80 11.45 5.64
C GLY A 141 2.48 10.50 4.67
N ALA A 142 3.45 9.73 5.19
CA ALA A 142 4.28 8.84 4.39
C ALA A 142 4.55 7.51 5.09
N ALA A 143 4.89 6.50 4.31
CA ALA A 143 5.32 5.19 4.77
C ALA A 143 6.47 4.63 3.93
N ASP A 144 7.31 3.82 4.59
CA ASP A 144 8.42 3.09 3.98
C ASP A 144 8.15 1.58 4.02
N TYR A 145 8.22 0.91 2.87
CA TYR A 145 8.08 -0.53 2.75
C TYR A 145 9.44 -1.14 2.48
N ARG A 146 9.95 -1.89 3.45
CA ARG A 146 11.33 -2.40 3.45
C ARG A 146 11.39 -3.81 2.90
N VAL A 147 12.25 -4.04 1.92
CA VAL A 147 12.37 -5.31 1.20
C VAL A 147 13.78 -5.88 1.36
N ILE A 148 13.83 -7.17 1.69
CA ILE A 148 15.06 -7.95 1.83
C ILE A 148 14.92 -9.23 1.01
N LEU A 149 15.94 -9.49 0.18
CA LEU A 149 16.04 -10.71 -0.62
C LEU A 149 17.08 -11.64 0.01
N PHE A 150 16.77 -12.93 0.11
CA PHE A 150 17.71 -13.97 0.51
C PHE A 150 17.82 -15.03 -0.59
N MET A 151 19.06 -15.34 -0.91
CA MET A 151 19.45 -16.34 -1.89
C MET A 151 19.08 -17.74 -1.40
N ALA A 152 18.76 -18.66 -2.31
CA ALA A 152 18.70 -20.09 -2.01
C ALA A 152 20.11 -20.60 -1.66
N ASP A 153 20.24 -21.26 -0.51
CA ASP A 153 21.47 -21.96 -0.16
C ASP A 153 21.62 -23.19 -1.07
N ASN A 154 22.64 -23.19 -1.93
CA ASN A 154 23.02 -24.34 -2.74
C ASN A 154 23.90 -25.34 -1.95
N SER A 155 23.63 -25.54 -0.66
CA SER A 155 24.29 -26.56 0.15
C SER A 155 23.51 -27.87 0.10
N LEU A 156 23.49 -28.52 -1.07
CA LEU A 156 23.26 -29.96 -1.30
C LEU A 156 23.32 -30.21 -2.81
N GLY A 157 24.51 -30.53 -3.31
CA GLY A 157 24.81 -30.98 -4.66
C GLY A 157 26.21 -31.53 -4.72
#